data_AF-A0A5K3EYT8-F1
#
_entry.id   AF-A0A5K3EYT8-F1
#
_cell.length_a   1.000
_cell.length_b   1.000
_cell.length_c   1.000
_cell.angle_alpha   90.00
_cell.angle_beta   90.00
_cell.angle_gamma   90.00
#
_symmetry.space_group_name_H-M   'P 1'
#
loop_
_entity.id
_entity.type
_entity.pdbx_description
1 polymer ?
#
loop_
_entity_poly.entity_id
_entity_poly.type
_entity_poly.pdbx_seq_one_letter_code
_entity_poly.pdbx_strand_id
1 'polypeptide(L)'
;MNQRKGTVLEEMSGMVARLNQQINARRDKLAPLIRELRPLRVKAQELTQLHADKKSEYDAFVASRDAQTLRLDQEVRVLREEVRVEESRYHYLNAALALLKAQQFRLQEEMRGYLTTTGAATGDGTATGVTSITVKRRSYRDMYLKRISEQEALATTLKEELKDLETNESANLRQMKLWTDVVAILESKIATHKAAEEKKAAGGDFADVQQMETDRLLL
;
A
#
# COMPACT_ATOMS: atom_id res chain seq x y z
N MET A 1 -110.00 27.73 -64.84
CA MET A 1 -108.62 28.18 -64.52
C MET A 1 -108.41 28.45 -63.02
N ASN A 2 -109.39 29.04 -62.33
CA ASN A 2 -109.28 29.39 -60.90
C ASN A 2 -109.25 28.17 -59.95
N GLN A 3 -109.97 27.09 -60.24
CA GLN A 3 -109.95 25.88 -59.40
C GLN A 3 -108.58 25.18 -59.35
N ARG A 4 -107.88 25.03 -60.48
CA ARG A 4 -106.53 24.43 -60.52
C ARG A 4 -105.48 25.27 -59.79
N LYS A 5 -105.60 26.60 -59.82
CA LYS A 5 -104.73 27.49 -59.01
C LYS A 5 -105.04 27.36 -57.52
N GLY A 6 -106.31 27.22 -57.15
CA GLY A 6 -106.74 26.96 -55.77
C GLY A 6 -106.22 25.63 -55.22
N THR A 7 -106.30 24.54 -55.99
CA THR A 7 -105.79 23.23 -55.56
C THR A 7 -104.26 23.22 -55.39
N VAL A 8 -103.50 23.89 -56.26
CA VAL A 8 -102.04 24.00 -56.13
C VAL A 8 -101.64 24.86 -54.92
N LEU A 9 -102.39 25.93 -54.62
CA LEU A 9 -102.21 26.74 -53.41
C LEU A 9 -102.52 25.95 -52.12
N GLU A 10 -103.58 25.13 -52.15
CA GLU A 10 -103.93 24.22 -51.05
C GLU A 10 -102.84 23.18 -50.80
N GLU A 11 -102.30 22.56 -51.87
CA GLU A 11 -101.20 21.60 -51.78
C GLU A 11 -99.90 22.25 -51.29
N MET A 12 -99.58 23.46 -51.77
CA MET A 12 -98.45 24.24 -51.26
C MET A 12 -98.63 24.61 -49.78
N SER A 13 -99.82 25.04 -49.39
CA SER A 13 -100.16 25.34 -47.99
C SER A 13 -100.04 24.08 -47.11
N GLY A 14 -100.53 22.95 -47.58
CA GLY A 14 -100.39 21.65 -46.91
C GLY A 14 -98.94 21.18 -46.79
N MET A 15 -98.10 21.47 -47.79
CA MET A 15 -96.66 21.17 -47.76
C MET A 15 -95.92 22.07 -46.77
N VAL A 16 -96.25 23.37 -46.73
CA VAL A 16 -95.73 24.33 -45.74
C VAL A 16 -96.15 23.94 -44.32
N ALA A 17 -97.41 23.52 -44.13
CA ALA A 17 -97.90 23.03 -42.84
C ALA A 17 -97.15 21.78 -42.39
N ARG A 18 -96.93 20.81 -43.28
CA ARG A 18 -96.12 19.61 -43.00
C ARG A 18 -94.67 19.95 -42.64
N LEU A 19 -94.04 20.89 -43.36
CA LEU A 19 -92.69 21.37 -43.07
C LEU A 19 -92.62 22.01 -41.68
N ASN A 20 -93.56 22.90 -41.35
CA ASN A 20 -93.63 23.53 -40.03
C ASN A 20 -93.84 22.50 -38.91
N GLN A 21 -94.69 21.50 -39.15
CA GLN A 21 -94.92 20.43 -38.18
C GLN A 21 -93.66 19.59 -37.95
N GLN A 22 -92.90 19.30 -39.01
CA GLN A 22 -91.61 18.59 -38.89
C GLN A 22 -90.54 19.44 -38.19
N ILE A 23 -90.49 20.75 -38.47
CA ILE A 23 -89.58 21.69 -37.81
C ILE A 23 -89.88 21.74 -36.31
N ASN A 24 -91.15 21.90 -35.93
CA ASN A 24 -91.57 21.92 -34.54
C ASN A 24 -91.28 20.59 -33.84
N ALA A 25 -91.59 19.45 -34.48
CA ALA A 25 -91.29 18.13 -33.92
C ALA A 25 -89.78 17.91 -33.69
N ARG A 26 -88.91 18.41 -34.58
CA ARG A 26 -87.46 18.36 -34.40
C ARG A 26 -87.00 19.32 -33.30
N ARG A 27 -87.56 20.53 -33.23
CA ARG A 27 -87.28 21.52 -32.17
C ARG A 27 -87.61 20.97 -30.79
N ASP A 28 -88.77 20.35 -30.65
CA ASP A 28 -89.26 19.82 -29.37
C ASP A 28 -88.44 18.60 -28.92
N LYS A 29 -87.88 17.82 -29.86
CA LYS A 29 -86.90 16.75 -29.56
C LYS A 29 -85.52 17.28 -29.17
N LEU A 30 -85.06 18.39 -29.77
CA LEU A 30 -83.74 18.99 -29.51
C LEU A 30 -83.69 19.79 -28.20
N ALA A 31 -84.79 20.45 -27.83
CA ALA A 31 -84.87 21.28 -26.63
C ALA A 31 -84.42 20.58 -25.32
N PRO A 32 -84.90 19.36 -24.98
CA PRO A 32 -84.45 18.67 -23.77
C PRO A 32 -82.97 18.27 -23.85
N LEU A 33 -82.49 17.79 -25.00
CA LEU A 33 -81.08 17.44 -25.21
C LEU A 33 -80.17 18.64 -25.01
N ILE A 34 -80.54 19.82 -25.53
CA ILE A 34 -79.79 21.07 -25.32
C ILE A 34 -79.78 21.47 -23.84
N ARG A 35 -80.91 21.28 -23.15
CA ARG A 35 -81.06 21.59 -21.72
C ARG A 35 -80.15 20.70 -20.86
N GLU A 36 -79.94 19.45 -21.24
CA GLU A 36 -79.02 18.51 -20.58
C GLU A 36 -77.55 18.74 -20.97
N LEU A 37 -77.27 19.10 -22.23
CA LEU A 37 -75.91 19.34 -22.72
C LEU A 37 -75.26 20.61 -22.14
N ARG A 38 -76.05 21.67 -21.89
CA ARG A 38 -75.53 22.92 -21.31
C ARG A 38 -74.79 22.72 -19.99
N PRO A 39 -75.39 22.11 -18.94
CA PRO A 39 -74.69 21.91 -17.67
C PRO A 39 -73.49 20.97 -17.81
N LEU A 40 -73.55 19.98 -18.71
CA LEU A 40 -72.41 19.09 -18.95
C LEU A 40 -71.21 19.82 -19.57
N ARG A 41 -71.46 20.74 -20.53
CA ARG A 41 -70.39 21.57 -21.11
C ARG A 41 -69.75 22.49 -20.06
N VAL A 42 -70.56 23.08 -19.19
CA VAL A 42 -70.07 23.92 -18.09
C VAL A 42 -69.20 23.09 -17.15
N LYS A 43 -69.68 21.92 -16.70
CA LYS A 43 -68.88 21.01 -15.86
C LYS A 43 -67.59 20.55 -16.52
N ALA A 44 -67.61 20.26 -17.81
CA ALA A 44 -66.41 19.88 -18.55
C ALA A 44 -65.38 21.02 -18.59
N GLN A 45 -65.83 22.27 -18.78
CA GLN A 45 -64.96 23.44 -18.73
C GLN A 45 -64.39 23.65 -17.32
N GLU A 46 -65.22 23.56 -16.28
CA GLU A 46 -64.78 23.66 -14.87
C GLU A 46 -63.73 22.59 -14.53
N LEU A 47 -63.97 21.33 -14.90
CA LEU A 47 -63.03 20.24 -14.68
C LEU A 47 -61.71 20.44 -15.45
N THR A 48 -61.79 20.95 -16.68
CA THR A 48 -60.59 21.22 -17.48
C THR A 48 -59.75 22.32 -16.83
N GLN A 49 -60.38 23.38 -16.34
CA GLN A 49 -59.70 24.45 -15.63
C GLN A 49 -59.09 23.94 -14.32
N LEU A 50 -59.86 23.21 -13.51
CA LEU A 50 -59.38 22.65 -12.25
C LEU A 50 -58.20 21.70 -12.45
N HIS A 51 -58.25 20.86 -13.49
CA HIS A 51 -57.15 19.99 -13.85
C HIS A 51 -55.91 20.79 -14.27
N ALA A 52 -56.07 21.84 -15.08
CA ALA A 52 -54.95 22.69 -15.50
C ALA A 52 -54.29 23.38 -14.30
N ASP A 53 -55.09 23.91 -13.37
CA ASP A 53 -54.60 24.56 -12.15
C ASP A 53 -53.87 23.56 -11.26
N LYS A 54 -54.46 22.38 -11.01
CA LYS A 54 -53.84 21.34 -10.17
C LYS A 54 -52.58 20.76 -10.79
N LYS A 55 -52.54 20.62 -12.11
CA LYS A 55 -51.34 20.19 -12.81
C LYS A 55 -50.23 21.23 -12.68
N SER A 56 -50.55 22.50 -12.85
CA SER A 56 -49.59 23.60 -12.66
C SER A 56 -49.01 23.63 -11.24
N GLU A 57 -49.87 23.49 -10.21
CA GLU A 57 -49.44 23.39 -8.82
C GLU A 57 -48.52 22.17 -8.58
N TYR A 58 -48.88 21.02 -9.13
CA TYR A 58 -48.09 19.80 -9.02
C TYR A 58 -46.72 19.94 -9.69
N ASP A 59 -46.68 20.44 -10.93
CA ASP A 59 -45.44 20.63 -11.69
C ASP A 59 -44.51 21.62 -10.97
N ALA A 60 -45.06 22.69 -10.38
CA ALA A 60 -44.30 23.64 -9.57
C ALA A 60 -43.75 22.99 -8.28
N PHE A 61 -44.54 22.16 -7.61
CA PHE A 61 -44.12 21.44 -6.42
C PHE A 61 -43.00 20.43 -6.72
N VAL A 62 -43.14 19.66 -7.80
CA VAL A 62 -42.11 18.70 -8.25
C VAL A 62 -40.81 19.44 -8.56
N ALA A 63 -40.85 20.52 -9.34
CA ALA A 63 -39.65 21.30 -9.66
C ALA A 63 -38.96 21.84 -8.39
N SER A 64 -39.74 22.31 -7.41
CA SER A 64 -39.20 22.78 -6.13
C SER A 64 -38.55 21.65 -5.32
N ARG A 65 -39.16 20.45 -5.31
CA ARG A 65 -38.63 19.28 -4.62
C ARG A 65 -37.37 18.73 -5.27
N ASP A 66 -37.31 18.71 -6.60
CA ASP A 66 -36.14 18.28 -7.34
C ASP A 66 -34.95 19.22 -7.08
N ALA A 67 -35.21 20.54 -7.06
CA ALA A 67 -34.19 21.53 -6.71
C ALA A 67 -33.66 21.35 -5.28
N GLN A 68 -34.55 21.07 -4.31
CA GLN A 68 -34.14 20.83 -2.92
C GLN A 68 -33.33 19.53 -2.79
N THR A 69 -33.74 18.47 -3.47
CA THR A 69 -33.05 17.18 -3.47
C THR A 69 -31.65 17.32 -4.08
N LEU A 70 -31.53 18.00 -5.22
CA LEU A 70 -30.25 18.27 -5.85
C LEU A 70 -29.31 19.08 -4.95
N ARG A 71 -29.85 20.09 -4.25
CA ARG A 71 -29.07 20.89 -3.31
C ARG A 71 -28.55 20.04 -2.15
N LEU A 72 -29.40 19.22 -1.54
CA LEU A 72 -28.99 18.32 -0.45
C LEU A 72 -27.95 17.31 -0.92
N ASP A 73 -28.09 16.76 -2.13
CA ASP A 73 -27.10 15.84 -2.70
C ASP A 73 -25.74 16.51 -2.90
N GLN A 74 -25.72 17.78 -3.33
CA GLN A 74 -24.48 18.57 -3.44
C GLN A 74 -23.86 18.83 -2.07
N GLU A 75 -24.65 19.25 -1.08
CA GLU A 75 -24.19 19.47 0.30
C GLU A 75 -23.58 18.19 0.89
N VAL A 76 -24.23 17.04 0.72
CA VAL A 76 -23.71 15.73 1.17
C VAL A 76 -22.39 15.39 0.49
N ARG A 77 -22.24 15.65 -0.81
CA ARG A 77 -20.97 15.41 -1.52
C ARG A 77 -19.84 16.27 -0.98
N VAL A 78 -20.09 17.56 -0.75
CA VAL A 78 -19.10 18.49 -0.20
C VAL A 78 -18.68 18.04 1.21
N LEU A 79 -19.65 17.76 2.08
CA LEU A 79 -19.38 17.31 3.45
C LEU A 79 -18.58 16.00 3.48
N ARG A 80 -18.83 15.06 2.56
CA ARG A 80 -18.05 13.83 2.46
C ARG A 80 -16.59 14.09 2.08
N GLU A 81 -16.34 15.02 1.17
CA GLU A 81 -14.96 15.37 0.80
C GLU A 81 -14.26 16.12 1.94
N GLU A 82 -14.96 17.02 2.63
CA GLU A 82 -14.43 17.71 3.82
C GLU A 82 -14.04 16.72 4.93
N VAL A 83 -14.91 15.73 5.21
CA VAL A 83 -14.61 14.66 6.17
C VAL A 83 -13.36 13.89 5.76
N ARG A 84 -13.25 13.48 4.49
CA ARG A 84 -12.08 12.75 3.98
C ARG A 84 -10.78 13.54 4.14
N VAL A 85 -10.81 14.84 3.85
CA VAL A 85 -9.66 15.74 4.00
C VAL A 85 -9.28 15.88 5.47
N GLU A 86 -10.26 16.08 6.35
CA GLU A 86 -10.01 16.26 7.78
C GLU A 86 -9.54 14.96 8.46
N GLU A 87 -10.05 13.80 8.05
CA GLU A 87 -9.55 12.49 8.48
C GLU A 87 -8.08 12.28 8.09
N SER A 88 -7.73 12.62 6.84
CA SER A 88 -6.34 12.55 6.36
C SER A 88 -5.43 13.45 7.18
N ARG A 89 -5.89 14.67 7.49
CA ARG A 89 -5.19 15.62 8.34
C ARG A 89 -5.04 15.10 9.77
N TYR A 90 -6.10 14.54 10.35
CA TYR A 90 -6.09 13.94 11.68
C TYR A 90 -5.03 12.83 11.78
N HIS A 91 -4.99 11.91 10.82
CA HIS A 91 -4.00 10.83 10.81
C HIS A 91 -2.56 11.35 10.68
N TYR A 92 -2.35 12.35 9.82
CA TYR A 92 -1.03 12.99 9.68
C TYR A 92 -0.57 13.65 11.00
N LEU A 93 -1.44 14.45 11.63
CA LEU A 93 -1.12 15.11 12.90
C LEU A 93 -0.86 14.08 14.01
N ASN A 94 -1.64 12.99 14.05
CA ASN A 94 -1.44 11.95 15.06
C ASN A 94 -0.11 11.21 14.87
N ALA A 95 0.28 10.93 13.62
CA ALA A 95 1.59 10.35 13.31
C ALA A 95 2.74 11.30 13.68
N ALA A 96 2.60 12.60 13.36
CA ALA A 96 3.56 13.62 13.76
C ALA A 96 3.69 13.70 15.29
N LEU A 97 2.56 13.68 16.01
CA LEU A 97 2.53 13.70 17.47
C LEU A 97 3.25 12.47 18.06
N ALA A 98 3.03 11.28 17.49
CA ALA A 98 3.75 10.07 17.90
C ALA A 98 5.28 10.20 17.71
N LEU A 99 5.71 10.77 16.57
CA LEU A 99 7.13 11.05 16.32
C LEU A 99 7.71 12.03 17.34
N LEU A 100 7.01 13.13 17.61
CA LEU A 100 7.45 14.11 18.61
C LEU A 100 7.53 13.49 20.01
N LYS A 101 6.58 12.64 20.41
CA LYS A 101 6.65 11.91 21.68
C LYS A 101 7.88 11.02 21.76
N ALA A 102 8.20 10.31 20.69
CA ALA A 102 9.40 9.48 20.64
C ALA A 102 10.69 10.32 20.73
N GLN A 103 10.74 11.47 20.04
CA GLN A 103 11.86 12.41 20.13
C GLN A 103 12.00 13.00 21.54
N GLN A 104 10.90 13.41 22.16
CA GLN A 104 10.86 13.92 23.53
C GLN A 104 11.36 12.86 24.52
N PHE A 105 10.89 11.61 24.39
CA PHE A 105 11.35 10.51 25.22
C PHE A 105 12.85 10.28 25.07
N ARG A 106 13.37 10.24 23.83
CA ARG A 106 14.81 10.12 23.56
C ARG A 106 15.62 11.25 24.20
N LEU A 107 15.15 12.49 24.11
CA LEU A 107 15.80 13.64 24.71
C LEU A 107 15.79 13.57 26.24
N GLN A 108 14.67 13.16 26.84
CA GLN A 108 14.57 12.94 28.29
C GLN A 108 15.52 11.83 28.77
N GLU A 109 15.63 10.73 28.03
CA GLU A 109 16.60 9.68 28.33
C GLU A 109 18.04 10.17 28.23
N GLU A 110 18.35 11.01 27.24
CA GLU A 110 19.67 11.63 27.09
C GLU A 110 19.99 12.57 28.25
N MET A 111 19.06 13.48 28.61
CA MET A 111 19.20 14.37 29.77
C MET A 111 19.41 13.59 31.06
N ARG A 112 18.65 12.50 31.26
CA ARG A 112 18.81 11.63 32.42
C ARG A 112 20.17 10.93 32.40
N GLY A 113 20.63 10.49 31.23
CA GLY A 113 21.97 9.93 31.06
C GLY A 113 23.05 10.91 31.49
N TYR A 114 23.00 12.16 31.00
CA TYR A 114 23.93 13.21 31.43
C TYR A 114 23.89 13.45 32.93
N LEU A 115 22.70 13.57 33.55
CA LEU A 115 22.56 13.79 34.99
C LEU A 115 23.12 12.63 35.82
N THR A 116 22.93 11.38 35.39
CA THR A 116 23.53 10.22 36.08
C THR A 116 25.04 10.11 35.88
N THR A 117 25.57 10.65 34.78
CA THR A 117 27.02 10.72 34.51
C THR A 117 27.69 11.84 35.29
N THR A 118 27.05 13.00 35.46
CA THR A 118 27.60 14.16 36.19
C THR A 118 27.30 14.12 37.69
N GLY A 119 26.17 13.53 38.12
CA GLY A 119 25.78 13.40 39.53
C GLY A 119 26.63 12.41 40.35
N ALA A 120 27.57 11.70 39.71
CA ALA A 120 28.57 10.88 40.41
C ALA A 120 29.81 11.70 40.87
N ALA A 121 29.88 13.00 40.56
CA ALA A 121 31.06 13.84 40.85
C ALA A 121 30.83 14.95 41.89
N THR A 122 29.61 15.16 42.39
CA THR A 122 29.33 16.09 43.50
C THR A 122 28.63 15.33 44.61
N GLY A 123 29.40 14.97 45.64
CA GLY A 123 28.90 14.25 46.80
C GLY A 123 27.96 15.11 47.65
N ASP A 124 26.89 14.50 48.15
CA ASP A 124 26.59 14.52 49.59
C ASP A 124 25.69 13.33 49.94
N GLY A 125 25.97 12.71 51.08
CA GLY A 125 25.51 11.37 51.49
C GLY A 125 24.14 11.32 52.15
N THR A 126 23.20 12.20 51.81
CA THR A 126 21.89 12.22 52.48
C THR A 126 20.75 12.63 51.55
N ALA A 127 19.94 11.66 51.11
CA ALA A 127 18.47 11.72 51.10
C ALA A 127 17.88 10.60 50.23
N THR A 128 17.32 9.60 50.92
CA THR A 128 15.98 9.06 50.67
C THR A 128 15.37 9.27 49.28
N GLY A 129 15.33 8.21 48.47
CA GLY A 129 14.41 8.14 47.34
C GLY A 129 14.84 7.20 46.23
N VAL A 130 14.45 5.92 46.36
CA VAL A 130 14.39 4.91 45.30
C VAL A 130 15.72 4.27 44.90
N THR A 131 15.98 3.15 45.58
CA THR A 131 16.59 1.94 45.02
C THR A 131 16.11 1.67 43.60
N SER A 132 16.92 2.03 42.61
CA SER A 132 16.93 1.32 41.34
C SER A 132 18.38 1.07 40.98
N ILE A 133 18.69 -0.22 40.85
CA ILE A 133 19.88 -0.79 40.24
C ILE A 133 19.99 -0.20 38.83
N THR A 134 20.49 1.01 38.74
CA THR A 134 20.64 1.71 37.47
C THR A 134 22.09 1.49 37.07
N VAL A 135 22.29 0.45 36.26
CA VAL A 135 23.40 0.40 35.31
C VAL A 135 23.58 1.83 34.81
N LYS A 136 24.73 2.47 35.08
CA LYS A 136 25.07 3.84 34.63
C LYS A 136 24.49 4.01 33.23
N ARG A 137 23.36 4.73 33.11
CA ARG A 137 22.60 4.73 31.87
C ARG A 137 23.35 5.71 30.96
N ARG A 138 24.32 5.18 30.21
CA ARG A 138 25.28 5.96 29.42
C ARG A 138 24.50 6.82 28.41
N SER A 139 24.91 8.08 28.28
CA SER A 139 24.34 8.95 27.24
C SER A 139 24.55 8.32 25.86
N TYR A 140 23.64 8.58 24.92
CA TYR A 140 23.83 8.19 23.53
C TYR A 140 25.18 8.67 22.99
N ARG A 141 25.61 9.87 23.40
CA ARG A 141 26.94 10.41 23.08
C ARG A 141 28.06 9.47 23.53
N ASP A 142 28.05 9.03 24.77
CA ASP A 142 29.08 8.15 25.33
C ASP A 142 29.07 6.78 24.65
N MET A 143 27.89 6.25 24.32
CA MET A 143 27.76 5.00 23.59
C MET A 143 28.33 5.11 22.17
N TYR A 144 28.02 6.18 21.45
CA TYR A 144 28.53 6.39 20.10
C TYR A 144 30.02 6.67 20.09
N LEU A 145 30.55 7.49 21.01
CA LEU A 145 31.99 7.72 21.15
C LEU A 145 32.73 6.43 21.45
N LYS A 146 32.21 5.60 22.35
CA LYS A 146 32.79 4.28 22.64
C LYS A 146 32.81 3.42 21.38
N ARG A 147 31.70 3.30 20.65
CA ARG A 147 31.64 2.53 19.40
C ARG A 147 32.62 3.04 18.34
N ILE A 148 32.78 4.37 18.23
CA ILE A 148 33.76 4.97 17.31
C ILE A 148 35.18 4.54 17.72
N SER A 149 35.53 4.66 19.00
CA SER A 149 36.87 4.25 19.47
C SER A 149 37.14 2.75 19.28
N GLU A 150 36.12 1.90 19.46
CA GLU A 150 36.22 0.46 19.20
C GLU A 150 36.43 0.19 17.70
N GLN A 151 35.72 0.90 16.82
CA GLN A 151 35.90 0.78 15.37
C GLN A 151 37.27 1.30 14.91
N GLU A 152 37.76 2.39 15.50
CA GLU A 152 39.10 2.92 15.21
C GLU A 152 40.20 1.95 15.66
N ALA A 153 40.08 1.36 16.85
CA ALA A 153 41.02 0.34 17.34
C ALA A 153 41.03 -0.91 16.46
N LEU A 154 39.85 -1.38 16.02
CA LEU A 154 39.78 -2.48 15.05
C LEU A 154 40.47 -2.12 13.73
N ALA A 155 40.25 -0.89 13.24
CA ALA A 155 40.90 -0.42 12.02
C ALA A 155 42.42 -0.32 12.16
N THR A 156 42.96 0.03 13.33
CA THR A 156 44.42 0.02 13.56
C THR A 156 44.96 -1.41 13.60
N THR A 157 44.30 -2.32 14.31
CA THR A 157 44.74 -3.73 14.38
C THR A 157 44.77 -4.39 13.01
N LEU A 158 43.74 -4.17 12.17
CA LEU A 158 43.70 -4.72 10.82
C LEU A 158 44.80 -4.15 9.92
N LYS A 159 45.20 -2.88 10.11
CA LYS A 159 46.33 -2.29 9.38
C LYS A 159 47.67 -2.87 9.82
N GLU A 160 47.84 -3.13 11.11
CA GLU A 160 49.03 -3.80 11.65
C GLU A 160 49.12 -5.23 11.12
N GLU A 161 48.02 -5.99 11.15
CA GLU A 161 47.96 -7.34 10.58
C GLU A 161 48.28 -7.36 9.09
N LEU A 162 47.78 -6.40 8.30
CA LEU A 162 48.12 -6.29 6.88
C LEU A 162 49.61 -6.00 6.67
N LYS A 163 50.20 -5.10 7.45
CA LYS A 163 51.62 -4.77 7.37
C LYS A 163 52.51 -5.96 7.77
N ASP A 164 52.11 -6.70 8.81
CA ASP A 164 52.80 -7.90 9.25
C ASP A 164 52.71 -9.01 8.19
N LEU A 165 51.58 -9.13 7.50
CA LEU A 165 51.44 -10.04 6.36
C LEU A 165 52.34 -9.61 5.20
N GLU A 166 52.33 -8.35 4.77
CA GLU A 166 53.18 -7.86 3.67
C GLU A 166 54.67 -8.04 3.95
N THR A 167 55.12 -7.74 5.18
CA THR A 167 56.53 -7.87 5.55
C THR A 167 56.98 -9.33 5.66
N ASN A 168 56.11 -10.20 6.17
CA ASN A 168 56.43 -11.62 6.34
C ASN A 168 56.08 -12.48 5.13
N GLU A 169 55.34 -11.98 4.14
CA GLU A 169 54.93 -12.73 2.94
C GLU A 169 56.14 -13.38 2.26
N SER A 170 57.19 -12.59 2.00
CA SER A 170 58.38 -13.09 1.30
C SER A 170 59.16 -14.14 2.12
N ALA A 171 59.21 -14.00 3.45
CA ALA A 171 59.88 -14.93 4.34
C ALA A 171 59.07 -16.23 4.50
N ASN A 172 57.76 -16.12 4.70
CA ASN A 172 56.83 -17.24 4.80
C ASN A 172 56.80 -18.05 3.50
N LEU A 173 56.78 -17.40 2.34
CA LEU A 173 56.86 -18.07 1.04
C LEU A 173 58.19 -18.82 0.85
N ARG A 174 59.32 -18.23 1.28
CA ARG A 174 60.61 -18.94 1.27
C ARG A 174 60.62 -20.13 2.23
N GLN A 175 60.09 -19.96 3.43
CA GLN A 175 60.00 -21.02 4.42
C GLN A 175 59.12 -22.17 3.89
N MET A 176 57.99 -21.85 3.25
CA MET A 176 57.12 -22.84 2.62
C MET A 176 57.85 -23.61 1.51
N LYS A 177 58.61 -22.91 0.65
CA LYS A 177 59.46 -23.55 -0.38
C LYS A 177 60.52 -24.47 0.22
N LEU A 178 61.24 -24.00 1.24
CA LEU A 178 62.26 -24.80 1.92
C LEU A 178 61.64 -26.05 2.56
N TRP A 179 60.46 -25.92 3.18
CA TRP A 179 59.75 -27.07 3.74
C TRP A 179 59.29 -28.05 2.66
N THR A 180 58.78 -27.58 1.53
CA THR A 180 58.43 -28.47 0.41
C THR A 180 59.66 -29.19 -0.15
N ASP A 181 60.79 -28.50 -0.24
CA ASP A 181 62.05 -29.08 -0.72
C ASP A 181 62.59 -30.14 0.27
N VAL A 182 62.53 -29.86 1.57
CA VAL A 182 62.92 -30.83 2.62
C VAL A 182 62.04 -32.08 2.56
N VAL A 183 60.73 -31.92 2.40
CA VAL A 183 59.80 -33.06 2.24
C VAL A 183 60.17 -33.87 1.00
N ALA A 184 60.41 -33.23 -0.14
CA ALA A 184 60.82 -33.91 -1.37
C ALA A 184 62.17 -34.66 -1.22
N ILE A 185 63.15 -34.06 -0.52
CA ILE A 185 64.43 -34.71 -0.22
C ILE A 185 64.21 -35.93 0.68
N LEU A 186 63.38 -35.82 1.72
CA LEU A 186 63.09 -36.94 2.62
C LEU A 186 62.37 -38.06 1.87
N GLU A 187 61.42 -37.74 1.00
CA GLU A 187 60.74 -38.73 0.15
C GLU A 187 61.72 -39.44 -0.79
N SER A 188 62.60 -38.69 -1.46
CA SER A 188 63.64 -39.29 -2.32
C SER A 188 64.65 -40.13 -1.51
N LYS A 189 64.99 -39.73 -0.28
CA LYS A 189 65.85 -40.50 0.62
C LYS A 189 65.18 -41.80 1.06
N ILE A 190 63.88 -41.77 1.35
CA ILE A 190 63.11 -42.98 1.66
C ILE A 190 63.08 -43.91 0.44
N ALA A 191 62.85 -43.36 -0.76
CA ALA A 191 62.83 -44.14 -2.00
C ALA A 191 64.18 -44.81 -2.29
N THR A 192 65.29 -44.06 -2.16
CA THR A 192 66.65 -44.60 -2.35
C THR A 192 67.05 -45.61 -1.27
N HIS A 193 66.67 -45.38 -0.01
CA HIS A 193 66.91 -46.35 1.06
C HIS A 193 66.14 -47.65 0.82
N LYS A 194 64.87 -47.58 0.39
CA LYS A 194 64.10 -48.76 0.00
C LYS A 194 64.75 -49.51 -1.15
N ALA A 195 65.14 -48.80 -2.22
CA ALA A 195 65.84 -49.40 -3.35
C ALA A 195 67.21 -50.01 -2.96
N ALA A 196 67.93 -49.41 -2.00
CA ALA A 196 69.19 -49.95 -1.48
C ALA A 196 68.99 -51.19 -0.60
N GLU A 197 67.96 -51.22 0.24
CA GLU A 197 67.58 -52.42 1.00
C GLU A 197 67.13 -53.55 0.07
N GLU A 198 66.37 -53.24 -0.98
CA GLU A 198 66.03 -54.21 -2.04
C GLU A 198 67.28 -54.74 -2.76
N LYS A 199 68.26 -53.88 -3.08
CA LYS A 199 69.55 -54.30 -3.65
C LYS A 199 70.39 -55.15 -2.69
N LYS A 200 70.38 -54.85 -1.38
CA LYS A 200 71.05 -55.68 -0.37
C LYS A 200 70.35 -57.04 -0.21
N ALA A 201 69.02 -57.06 -0.18
CA ALA A 201 68.23 -58.29 -0.16
C ALA A 201 68.46 -59.13 -1.42
N ALA A 202 68.73 -58.49 -2.56
CA ALA A 202 69.08 -59.15 -3.81
C ALA A 202 70.55 -59.62 -3.89
N GLY A 203 71.39 -59.42 -2.88
CA GLY A 203 72.76 -59.97 -2.83
C GLY A 203 73.92 -58.98 -2.92
N GLY A 204 73.66 -57.66 -2.87
CA GLY A 204 74.71 -56.63 -2.89
C GLY A 204 75.48 -56.53 -4.22
N ASP A 205 76.67 -55.91 -4.24
CA ASP A 205 77.50 -55.72 -5.45
C ASP A 205 77.98 -57.04 -6.10
N PHE A 206 77.70 -58.19 -5.46
CA PHE A 206 78.03 -59.54 -5.90
C PHE A 206 76.79 -60.40 -6.22
N ALA A 207 75.60 -59.80 -6.29
CA ALA A 207 74.34 -60.47 -6.65
C ALA A 207 74.42 -61.26 -7.98
N ASP A 208 75.36 -60.89 -8.87
CA ASP A 208 75.59 -61.51 -10.18
C ASP A 208 76.90 -62.32 -10.28
N VAL A 209 77.66 -62.54 -9.19
CA VAL A 209 78.97 -63.23 -9.28
C VAL A 209 78.85 -64.71 -8.92
N GLN A 210 78.77 -65.58 -9.93
CA GLN A 210 78.45 -67.01 -9.79
C GLN A 210 79.62 -67.97 -9.53
N GLN A 211 80.90 -67.57 -9.61
CA GLN A 211 82.02 -68.47 -9.29
C GLN A 211 83.22 -67.73 -8.70
N MET A 212 83.67 -68.15 -7.52
CA MET A 212 84.99 -67.84 -6.97
C MET A 212 85.84 -69.12 -6.97
N GLU A 213 86.86 -69.19 -7.83
CA GLU A 213 87.86 -70.25 -7.79
C GLU A 213 88.83 -70.00 -6.64
N THR A 214 88.97 -71.00 -5.76
CA THR A 214 89.87 -70.96 -4.60
C THR A 214 91.29 -71.37 -4.96
N ASP A 215 92.18 -70.40 -4.85
CA ASP A 215 93.44 -70.42 -4.08
C ASP A 215 94.32 -71.68 -4.09
N ARG A 216 95.54 -71.56 -4.62
CA ARG A 216 96.71 -72.39 -4.24
C ARG A 216 97.98 -71.58 -4.42
N LEU A 217 98.57 -71.09 -3.33
CA LEU A 217 100.00 -71.22 -2.99
C LEU A 217 100.32 -70.38 -1.74
N LEU A 218 100.14 -70.98 -0.57
CA LEU A 218 101.12 -70.81 0.52
C LEU A 218 102.14 -71.94 0.37
N LEU A 219 103.17 -71.69 -0.44
CA LEU A 219 104.54 -72.15 -0.23
C LEU A 219 105.50 -71.21 -0.96
#